data_AF-X1IB39-F1
#
_entry.id   AF-X1IB39-F1
#
_cell.length_a   1.000
_cell.length_b   1.000
_cell.length_c   1.000
_cell.angle_alpha   90.00
_cell.angle_beta   90.00
_cell.angle_gamma   90.00
#
_symmetry.space_group_name_H-M   'P 1'
#
loop_
_entity.id
_entity.type
_entity.pdbx_description
1 polymer ?
#
loop_
_entity_poly.entity_id
_entity_poly.type
_entity_poly.pdbx_seq_one_letter_code
_entity_poly.pdbx_strand_id
1 'polypeptide(L)'
;GLTGKNKAWEGYARKKDIVSGYFDNAGDFGTAALALENGKAKGIWFTLNPCKPALLARAKNRLVASPEATTSDKDIQCLRWLPIDLDPVKPSEISATDDEIKPAEELGRNITEKLEREDFGFPRGIRAFSGNGYHILYRLSDLANNDKHRALIRKLVNALVVTFPSDKVNIDEKVFNPARIWKVYGTTGRKGDSTDDRPHRKSYLFPDTPKNLDEIDVLSQKQVGKLAALIPDEDTAYSPAPSTFSRKTDRQRGALSLMGNELGTLDVG
;
A
#
# COMPACT_ATOMS: atom_id res chain seq x y z
N GLY A 1 12.80 7.95 -10.73
CA GLY A 1 11.42 7.95 -11.26
C GLY A 1 11.46 7.54 -12.72
N LEU A 2 10.45 6.82 -13.20
CA LEU A 2 10.44 6.31 -14.57
C LEU A 2 10.20 7.45 -15.57
N THR A 3 11.03 7.54 -16.61
CA THR A 3 10.87 8.50 -17.70
C THR A 3 11.31 7.90 -19.03
N GLY A 4 10.69 8.35 -20.11
CA GLY A 4 11.09 8.00 -21.48
C GLY A 4 10.48 6.72 -22.02
N LYS A 5 10.98 6.33 -23.19
CA LYS A 5 10.76 4.99 -23.78
C LYS A 5 11.71 4.00 -23.11
N ASN A 6 11.26 2.77 -22.92
CA ASN A 6 12.09 1.68 -22.42
C ASN A 6 11.65 0.37 -23.07
N LYS A 7 12.55 -0.59 -23.25
CA LYS A 7 12.20 -1.91 -23.79
C LYS A 7 11.28 -2.70 -22.85
N ALA A 8 11.27 -2.36 -21.56
CA ALA A 8 10.47 -3.03 -20.55
C ALA A 8 8.98 -2.64 -20.55
N TRP A 9 8.60 -1.50 -21.13
CA TRP A 9 7.21 -1.06 -21.18
C TRP A 9 6.85 -0.42 -22.51
N GLU A 10 5.61 -0.61 -22.93
CA GLU A 10 5.07 0.07 -24.10
C GLU A 10 4.68 1.52 -23.77
N GLY A 11 4.86 2.41 -24.76
CA GLY A 11 4.54 3.83 -24.62
C GLY A 11 5.68 4.68 -24.05
N TYR A 12 5.34 5.89 -23.61
CA TYR A 12 6.29 6.88 -23.08
C TYR A 12 5.89 7.26 -21.65
N ALA A 13 6.77 7.04 -20.68
CA ALA A 13 6.54 7.43 -19.30
C ALA A 13 7.01 8.88 -19.07
N ARG A 14 6.15 9.74 -18.52
CA ARG A 14 6.54 11.04 -17.96
C ARG A 14 6.83 10.89 -16.47
N LYS A 15 7.50 11.89 -15.87
CA LYS A 15 8.02 11.88 -14.48
C LYS A 15 6.98 11.49 -13.40
N LYS A 16 5.68 11.70 -13.65
CA LYS A 16 4.58 11.39 -12.74
C LYS A 16 3.61 10.33 -13.28
N ASP A 17 3.90 9.74 -14.43
CA ASP A 17 3.04 8.71 -15.02
C ASP A 17 3.20 7.38 -14.28
N ILE A 18 2.15 6.56 -14.37
CA ILE A 18 2.13 5.19 -13.87
C ILE A 18 2.57 4.26 -15.01
N VAL A 19 3.38 3.27 -14.68
CA VAL A 19 3.65 2.12 -15.53
C VAL A 19 3.03 0.91 -14.84
N SER A 20 2.16 0.17 -15.53
CA SER A 20 1.41 -0.95 -14.95
C SER A 20 1.23 -2.09 -15.93
N GLY A 21 0.99 -3.31 -15.42
CA GLY A 21 0.68 -4.50 -16.21
C GLY A 21 -0.27 -5.43 -15.48
N TYR A 22 -0.79 -6.44 -16.19
CA TYR A 22 -1.64 -7.49 -15.62
C TYR A 22 -0.99 -8.84 -15.91
N PHE A 23 -0.81 -9.66 -14.87
CA PHE A 23 0.00 -10.87 -14.96
C PHE A 23 -0.77 -12.09 -14.47
N ASP A 24 -0.66 -13.20 -15.18
CA ASP A 24 -1.23 -14.50 -14.82
C ASP A 24 -0.16 -15.54 -14.41
N ASN A 25 1.12 -15.15 -14.41
CA ASN A 25 2.23 -15.99 -14.04
C ASN A 25 3.32 -15.23 -13.27
N ALA A 26 4.01 -15.94 -12.37
CA ALA A 26 5.00 -15.35 -11.47
C ALA A 26 6.29 -14.91 -12.18
N GLY A 27 6.68 -15.59 -13.27
CA GLY A 27 7.90 -15.30 -14.02
C GLY A 27 7.86 -13.93 -14.69
N ASP A 28 6.81 -13.67 -15.47
CA ASP A 28 6.62 -12.39 -16.16
C ASP A 28 6.38 -11.25 -15.15
N PHE A 29 5.63 -11.52 -14.07
CA PHE A 29 5.44 -10.56 -12.99
C PHE A 29 6.77 -10.16 -12.34
N GLY A 30 7.62 -11.15 -12.04
CA GLY A 30 8.94 -10.93 -11.45
C GLY A 30 9.88 -10.16 -12.38
N THR A 31 9.93 -10.53 -13.66
CA THR A 31 10.69 -9.79 -14.69
C THR A 31 10.23 -8.35 -14.79
N ALA A 32 8.92 -8.11 -14.79
CA ALA A 32 8.36 -6.76 -14.83
C ALA A 32 8.73 -5.94 -13.59
N ALA A 33 8.60 -6.52 -12.39
CA ALA A 33 9.00 -5.87 -11.15
C ALA A 33 10.50 -5.51 -11.14
N LEU A 34 11.36 -6.43 -11.58
CA LEU A 34 12.81 -6.18 -11.70
C LEU A 34 13.11 -5.05 -12.70
N ALA A 35 12.41 -5.02 -13.84
CA ALA A 35 12.59 -3.97 -14.82
C ALA A 35 12.20 -2.58 -14.28
N LEU A 36 11.10 -2.48 -13.52
CA LEU A 36 10.69 -1.25 -12.84
C LEU A 36 11.71 -0.84 -11.76
N GLU A 37 12.28 -1.79 -11.03
CA GLU A 37 13.30 -1.55 -10.00
C GLU A 37 14.58 -1.01 -10.62
N ASN A 38 15.06 -1.63 -11.71
CA ASN A 38 16.20 -1.17 -12.49
C ASN A 38 15.96 0.22 -13.12
N GLY A 39 14.71 0.50 -13.51
CA GLY A 39 14.27 1.83 -13.93
C GLY A 39 14.22 2.88 -12.81
N LYS A 40 14.53 2.50 -11.56
CA LYS A 40 14.44 3.36 -10.37
C LYS A 40 13.03 3.95 -10.19
N ALA A 41 12.01 3.10 -10.33
CA ALA A 41 10.64 3.45 -9.97
C ALA A 41 10.58 3.96 -8.52
N LYS A 42 9.73 4.97 -8.26
CA LYS A 42 9.58 5.57 -6.92
C LYS A 42 9.12 4.51 -5.90
N GLY A 43 8.22 3.65 -6.34
CA GLY A 43 7.80 2.43 -5.66
C GLY A 43 7.19 1.47 -6.67
N ILE A 44 7.04 0.22 -6.26
CA ILE A 44 6.52 -0.87 -7.08
C ILE A 44 5.51 -1.60 -6.21
N TRP A 45 4.30 -1.72 -6.73
CA TRP A 45 3.17 -2.25 -5.99
C TRP A 45 2.38 -3.24 -6.84
N PHE A 46 1.62 -4.09 -6.18
CA PHE A 46 0.65 -4.99 -6.78
C PHE A 46 -0.71 -4.80 -6.13
N THR A 47 -1.79 -5.19 -6.80
CA THR A 47 -3.11 -5.22 -6.17
C THR A 47 -3.16 -6.36 -5.16
N LEU A 48 -3.42 -6.04 -3.89
CA LEU A 48 -3.33 -6.99 -2.79
C LEU A 48 -4.32 -8.15 -2.94
N ASN A 49 -5.55 -7.82 -3.32
CA ASN A 49 -6.62 -8.77 -3.55
C ASN A 49 -6.66 -9.23 -5.02
N PRO A 50 -7.10 -10.46 -5.32
CA PRO A 50 -7.21 -10.95 -6.68
C PRO A 50 -8.11 -10.07 -7.56
N CYS A 51 -7.59 -9.67 -8.71
CA CYS A 51 -8.37 -9.02 -9.76
C CYS A 51 -9.27 -10.01 -10.49
N LYS A 52 -10.35 -9.53 -11.10
CA LYS A 52 -11.17 -10.31 -12.05
C LYS A 52 -10.29 -10.76 -13.23
N PRO A 53 -10.33 -12.04 -13.66
CA PRO A 53 -9.46 -12.56 -14.73
C PRO A 53 -9.55 -11.79 -16.06
N ALA A 54 -10.73 -11.24 -16.39
CA ALA A 54 -10.95 -10.47 -17.61
C ALA A 54 -10.05 -9.23 -17.74
N LEU A 55 -9.55 -8.69 -16.62
CA LEU A 55 -8.64 -7.54 -16.65
C LEU A 55 -7.31 -7.83 -17.33
N LEU A 56 -6.92 -9.10 -17.42
CA LEU A 56 -5.69 -9.51 -18.10
C LEU A 56 -5.60 -8.95 -19.52
N ALA A 57 -6.73 -8.79 -20.21
CA ALA A 57 -6.80 -8.22 -21.55
C ALA A 57 -6.28 -6.77 -21.66
N ARG A 58 -6.21 -6.01 -20.55
CA ARG A 58 -5.72 -4.62 -20.55
C ARG A 58 -4.22 -4.53 -20.86
N ALA A 59 -3.42 -5.46 -20.34
CA ALA A 59 -1.97 -5.53 -20.59
C ALA A 59 -1.41 -6.90 -20.19
N LYS A 60 -1.82 -7.96 -20.92
CA LYS A 60 -1.44 -9.34 -20.62
C LYS A 60 0.09 -9.51 -20.59
N ASN A 61 0.61 -9.84 -19.42
CA ASN A 61 2.01 -10.19 -19.15
C ASN A 61 3.02 -9.15 -19.66
N ARG A 62 2.65 -7.87 -19.64
CA ARG A 62 3.47 -6.77 -20.13
C ARG A 62 3.19 -5.48 -19.39
N LEU A 63 4.15 -4.57 -19.41
CA LEU A 63 4.00 -3.24 -18.82
C LEU A 63 3.59 -2.21 -19.88
N VAL A 64 2.69 -1.31 -19.51
CA VAL A 64 2.23 -0.18 -20.31
C VAL A 64 2.43 1.09 -19.49
N ALA A 65 3.08 2.09 -20.08
CA ALA A 65 3.17 3.44 -19.52
C ALA A 65 1.90 4.22 -19.81
N SER A 66 1.41 4.98 -18.83
CA SER A 66 0.20 5.81 -18.93
C SER A 66 -1.01 5.01 -19.44
N PRO A 67 -1.37 3.89 -18.77
CA PRO A 67 -2.51 3.06 -19.18
C PRO A 67 -3.80 3.88 -19.19
N GLU A 68 -4.72 3.55 -20.11
CA GLU A 68 -6.04 4.20 -20.18
C GLU A 68 -6.90 3.89 -18.95
N ALA A 69 -6.74 2.69 -18.37
CA ALA A 69 -7.47 2.25 -17.19
C ALA A 69 -6.58 1.46 -16.23
N THR A 70 -6.73 1.75 -14.94
CA THR A 70 -6.14 1.01 -13.83
C THR A 70 -7.20 0.18 -13.09
N THR A 71 -6.76 -0.73 -12.21
CA THR A 71 -7.66 -1.54 -11.39
C THR A 71 -8.45 -0.67 -10.41
N SER A 72 -9.77 -0.80 -10.41
CA SER A 72 -10.68 -0.16 -9.46
C SER A 72 -11.28 -1.17 -8.48
N ASP A 73 -11.92 -0.70 -7.41
CA ASP A 73 -12.50 -1.58 -6.38
C ASP A 73 -13.54 -2.58 -6.95
N LYS A 74 -14.29 -2.19 -7.99
CA LYS A 74 -15.25 -3.07 -8.68
C LYS A 74 -14.58 -4.17 -9.52
N ASP A 75 -13.30 -4.03 -9.80
CA ASP A 75 -12.53 -4.98 -10.61
C ASP A 75 -11.92 -6.11 -9.76
N ILE A 76 -12.15 -6.09 -8.44
CA ILE A 76 -11.64 -7.08 -7.48
C ILE A 76 -12.62 -8.25 -7.34
N GLN A 77 -12.07 -9.45 -7.43
CA GLN A 77 -12.82 -10.71 -7.40
C GLN A 77 -13.30 -11.06 -5.98
N CYS A 78 -12.40 -10.96 -4.99
CA CYS A 78 -12.69 -11.28 -3.59
C CYS A 78 -11.80 -10.47 -2.64
N LEU A 79 -12.22 -10.36 -1.38
CA LEU A 79 -11.40 -9.81 -0.29
C LEU A 79 -10.67 -10.97 0.39
N ARG A 80 -9.37 -11.07 0.11
CA ARG A 80 -8.50 -12.17 0.52
C ARG A 80 -7.73 -11.87 1.80
N TRP A 81 -7.49 -10.59 2.08
CA TRP A 81 -6.57 -10.17 3.14
C TRP A 81 -7.24 -9.22 4.12
N LEU A 82 -6.88 -9.35 5.39
CA LEU A 82 -6.93 -8.27 6.38
C LEU A 82 -5.54 -7.60 6.39
N PRO A 83 -5.37 -6.45 5.72
CA PRO A 83 -4.11 -5.70 5.75
C PRO A 83 -3.99 -4.82 6.99
N ILE A 84 -2.76 -4.72 7.49
CA ILE A 84 -2.37 -3.79 8.55
C ILE A 84 -1.08 -3.11 8.07
N ASP A 85 -1.15 -1.81 7.82
CA ASP A 85 -0.02 -0.97 7.38
C ASP A 85 0.36 -0.03 8.53
N LEU A 86 1.58 -0.18 9.03
CA LEU A 86 2.14 0.58 10.13
C LEU A 86 3.16 1.58 9.59
N ASP A 87 2.74 2.84 9.52
CA ASP A 87 3.52 3.95 9.00
C ASP A 87 4.10 4.79 10.16
N PRO A 88 5.44 4.88 10.30
CA PRO A 88 6.04 5.85 11.22
C PRO A 88 5.57 7.27 10.95
N VAL A 89 5.29 8.00 12.04
CA VAL A 89 5.02 9.43 12.02
C VAL A 89 6.30 10.16 11.64
N LYS A 90 6.25 10.86 10.51
CA LYS A 90 7.35 11.60 9.90
C LYS A 90 6.78 12.64 8.92
N PRO A 91 7.57 13.62 8.46
CA PRO A 91 7.16 14.53 7.40
C PRO A 91 6.69 13.77 6.15
N SER A 92 5.72 14.34 5.44
CA SER A 92 5.20 13.72 4.21
C SER A 92 6.26 13.65 3.11
N GLU A 93 6.08 12.71 2.18
CA GLU A 93 6.91 12.54 0.97
C GLU A 93 8.39 12.22 1.16
N ILE A 94 8.86 11.89 2.38
CA ILE A 94 10.25 11.47 2.65
C ILE A 94 10.35 10.06 3.25
N SER A 95 11.54 9.48 3.20
CA SER A 95 11.83 8.21 3.86
C SER A 95 11.95 8.36 5.38
N ALA A 96 11.66 7.28 6.10
CA ALA A 96 11.81 7.21 7.55
C ALA A 96 13.28 7.06 7.98
N THR A 97 13.66 7.62 9.13
CA THR A 97 14.94 7.29 9.78
C THR A 97 14.87 5.91 10.44
N ASP A 98 16.01 5.37 10.87
CA ASP A 98 16.00 4.10 11.62
C ASP A 98 15.27 4.24 12.96
N ASP A 99 15.37 5.38 13.63
CA ASP A 99 14.68 5.65 14.90
C ASP A 99 13.16 5.83 14.73
N GLU A 100 12.71 6.33 13.58
CA GLU A 100 11.28 6.39 13.23
C GLU A 100 10.75 4.98 12.90
N ILE A 101 11.57 4.10 12.29
CA ILE A 101 11.16 2.73 11.92
C ILE A 101 11.01 1.83 13.15
N LYS A 102 11.93 1.91 14.12
CA LYS A 102 11.95 1.02 15.30
C LYS A 102 10.58 0.89 15.99
N PRO A 103 9.86 1.99 16.33
CA PRO A 103 8.52 1.91 16.90
C PRO A 103 7.50 1.15 16.04
N ALA A 104 7.58 1.24 14.70
CA ALA A 104 6.65 0.53 13.82
C ALA A 104 6.90 -0.98 13.85
N GLU A 105 8.15 -1.41 13.94
CA GLU A 105 8.49 -2.83 14.11
C GLU A 105 8.05 -3.35 15.49
N GLU A 106 8.28 -2.58 16.55
CA GLU A 106 7.84 -2.92 17.91
C GLU A 106 6.31 -3.04 18.01
N LEU A 107 5.59 -2.08 17.45
CA LEU A 107 4.12 -2.11 17.41
C LEU A 107 3.62 -3.30 16.58
N GLY A 108 4.25 -3.57 15.43
CA GLY A 108 3.92 -4.73 14.60
C GLY A 108 4.09 -6.05 15.36
N ARG A 109 5.20 -6.21 16.10
CA ARG A 109 5.40 -7.38 16.96
C ARG A 109 4.32 -7.49 18.03
N ASN A 110 4.04 -6.41 18.75
CA ASN A 110 3.00 -6.39 19.79
C ASN A 110 1.61 -6.77 19.24
N ILE A 111 1.21 -6.21 18.09
CA ILE A 111 -0.05 -6.56 17.42
C ILE A 111 -0.09 -8.06 17.12
N THR A 112 0.95 -8.60 16.46
CA THR A 112 0.94 -10.02 16.09
C THR A 112 1.01 -10.94 17.31
N GLU A 113 1.79 -10.59 18.35
CA GLU A 113 1.85 -11.34 19.60
C GLU A 113 0.49 -11.40 20.30
N LYS A 114 -0.26 -10.28 20.33
CA LYS A 114 -1.59 -10.26 20.96
C LYS A 114 -2.62 -11.02 20.15
N LEU A 115 -2.63 -10.89 18.82
CA LEU A 115 -3.59 -11.56 17.95
C LEU A 115 -3.34 -13.07 17.84
N GLU A 116 -2.09 -13.52 17.89
CA GLU A 116 -1.75 -14.95 17.73
C GLU A 116 -1.84 -15.74 19.05
N ARG A 117 -1.98 -15.07 20.21
CA ARG A 117 -2.27 -15.71 21.50
C ARG A 117 -3.68 -16.30 21.55
N GLU A 118 -3.91 -17.28 22.43
CA GLU A 118 -5.16 -18.07 22.54
C GLU A 118 -6.46 -17.24 22.64
N ASP A 119 -6.40 -16.06 23.26
CA ASP A 119 -7.54 -15.14 23.38
C ASP A 119 -8.18 -14.84 22.02
N PHE A 120 -7.38 -14.53 21.00
CA PHE A 120 -7.83 -14.32 19.62
C PHE A 120 -7.60 -15.59 18.79
N GLY A 121 -6.39 -16.12 18.88
CA GLY A 121 -5.93 -17.38 18.33
C GLY A 121 -5.63 -17.28 16.84
N PHE A 122 -5.27 -16.11 16.31
CA PHE A 122 -5.01 -15.94 14.89
C PHE A 122 -3.89 -16.88 14.44
N PRO A 123 -3.98 -17.45 13.23
CA PRO A 123 -2.84 -18.13 12.64
C PRO A 123 -1.72 -17.14 12.34
N ARG A 124 -0.52 -17.66 12.10
CA ARG A 124 0.63 -16.83 11.75
C ARG A 124 0.40 -16.10 10.41
N GLY A 125 0.49 -14.77 10.44
CA GLY A 125 0.32 -13.91 9.26
C GLY A 125 1.62 -13.67 8.48
N ILE A 126 1.49 -12.95 7.34
CA ILE A 126 2.65 -12.43 6.64
C ILE A 126 3.19 -11.20 7.39
N ARG A 127 4.50 -11.13 7.61
CA ARG A 127 5.19 -9.98 8.20
C ARG A 127 6.24 -9.45 7.24
N ALA A 128 6.28 -8.13 7.02
CA ALA A 128 7.26 -7.55 6.11
C ALA A 128 7.67 -6.13 6.49
N PHE A 129 8.90 -5.77 6.12
CA PHE A 129 9.37 -4.40 6.11
C PHE A 129 9.06 -3.77 4.74
N SER A 130 8.35 -2.64 4.72
CA SER A 130 7.90 -1.98 3.48
C SER A 130 8.97 -1.12 2.81
N GLY A 131 10.12 -0.93 3.47
CA GLY A 131 11.14 0.07 3.13
C GLY A 131 11.04 1.33 4.00
N ASN A 132 9.90 1.56 4.65
CA ASN A 132 9.63 2.76 5.45
C ASN A 132 8.76 2.53 6.69
N GLY A 133 8.31 1.30 6.92
CA GLY A 133 7.34 0.93 7.94
C GLY A 133 7.14 -0.59 7.94
N TYR A 134 6.07 -1.04 8.57
CA TYR A 134 5.84 -2.46 8.84
C TYR A 134 4.48 -2.90 8.29
N HIS A 135 4.45 -4.05 7.63
CA HIS A 135 3.26 -4.62 7.03
C HIS A 135 2.91 -5.95 7.71
N ILE A 136 1.62 -6.16 7.99
CA ILE A 136 1.06 -7.45 8.40
C ILE A 136 -0.10 -7.81 7.48
N LEU A 137 -0.18 -9.08 7.06
CA LEU A 137 -1.34 -9.61 6.33
C LEU A 137 -1.85 -10.90 6.99
N TYR A 138 -3.14 -10.94 7.32
CA TYR A 138 -3.83 -12.17 7.69
C TYR A 138 -4.77 -12.62 6.58
N ARG A 139 -4.80 -13.93 6.31
CA ARG A 139 -5.61 -14.53 5.24
C ARG A 139 -7.07 -14.66 5.69
N LEU A 140 -8.00 -14.16 4.88
CA LEU A 140 -9.45 -14.32 5.05
C LEU A 140 -9.95 -15.51 4.23
N SER A 141 -11.23 -15.85 4.28
CA SER A 141 -11.83 -16.98 3.55
C SER A 141 -12.24 -16.66 2.10
N ASP A 142 -11.56 -15.71 1.44
CA ASP A 142 -11.93 -15.15 0.13
C ASP A 142 -13.37 -14.60 0.12
N LEU A 143 -13.61 -13.59 0.96
CA LEU A 143 -14.93 -12.98 1.13
C LEU A 143 -15.40 -12.31 -0.17
N ALA A 144 -16.70 -12.36 -0.43
CA ALA A 144 -17.29 -11.65 -1.57
C ALA A 144 -17.04 -10.13 -1.48
N ASN A 145 -16.69 -9.48 -2.59
CA ASN A 145 -16.51 -8.03 -2.64
C ASN A 145 -17.86 -7.30 -2.68
N ASN A 146 -18.49 -7.15 -1.52
CA ASN A 146 -19.76 -6.45 -1.31
C ASN A 146 -19.67 -5.48 -0.12
N ASP A 147 -20.69 -4.63 0.06
CA ASP A 147 -20.67 -3.60 1.12
C ASP A 147 -20.53 -4.20 2.53
N LYS A 148 -21.20 -5.31 2.80
CA LYS A 148 -21.12 -6.01 4.10
C LYS A 148 -19.69 -6.40 4.44
N HIS A 149 -18.97 -7.05 3.52
CA HIS A 149 -17.60 -7.47 3.80
C HIS A 149 -16.61 -6.30 3.78
N ARG A 150 -16.84 -5.27 2.95
CA ARG A 150 -16.04 -4.04 3.00
C ARG A 150 -16.18 -3.32 4.35
N ALA A 151 -17.39 -3.26 4.88
CA ALA A 151 -17.65 -2.71 6.21
C ALA A 151 -16.98 -3.55 7.31
N LEU A 152 -17.01 -4.89 7.18
CA LEU A 152 -16.30 -5.78 8.10
C LEU A 152 -14.79 -5.50 8.10
N ILE A 153 -14.11 -5.41 6.94
CA ILE A 153 -12.66 -5.15 6.91
C ILE A 153 -12.34 -3.81 7.58
N ARG A 154 -13.11 -2.76 7.28
CA ARG A 154 -12.97 -1.46 7.95
C ARG A 154 -13.13 -1.59 9.46
N LYS A 155 -14.15 -2.31 9.93
CA LYS A 155 -14.38 -2.54 11.36
C LYS A 155 -13.18 -3.22 12.01
N LEU A 156 -12.60 -4.24 11.37
CA LEU A 156 -11.42 -4.93 11.88
C LEU A 156 -10.19 -4.00 11.94
N VAL A 157 -9.95 -3.18 10.92
CA VAL A 157 -8.84 -2.21 10.92
C VAL A 157 -9.03 -1.17 12.02
N ASN A 158 -10.24 -0.61 12.17
CA ASN A 158 -10.55 0.36 13.21
C ASN A 158 -10.40 -0.24 14.62
N ALA A 159 -10.80 -1.51 14.80
CA ALA A 159 -10.59 -2.22 16.06
C ALA A 159 -9.10 -2.30 16.42
N LEU A 160 -8.22 -2.50 15.44
CA LEU A 160 -6.77 -2.49 15.66
C LEU A 160 -6.28 -1.10 16.06
N VAL A 161 -6.76 -0.04 15.42
CA VAL A 161 -6.37 1.35 15.75
C VAL A 161 -6.74 1.70 17.18
N VAL A 162 -7.96 1.36 17.61
CA VAL A 162 -8.43 1.61 18.98
C VAL A 162 -7.68 0.76 20.01
N THR A 163 -7.36 -0.49 19.66
CA THR A 163 -6.71 -1.43 20.59
C THR A 163 -5.22 -1.15 20.77
N PHE A 164 -4.56 -0.61 19.74
CA PHE A 164 -3.12 -0.38 19.70
C PHE A 164 -2.78 1.07 19.37
N PRO A 165 -3.20 2.04 20.22
CA PRO A 165 -2.93 3.45 19.97
C PRO A 165 -1.42 3.74 20.05
N SER A 166 -0.95 4.63 19.18
CA SER A 166 0.43 5.10 19.18
C SER A 166 0.50 6.55 18.67
N ASP A 167 1.38 7.34 19.28
CA ASP A 167 1.74 8.70 18.87
C ASP A 167 2.91 8.72 17.86
N LYS A 168 3.62 7.60 17.73
CA LYS A 168 4.80 7.45 16.86
C LYS A 168 4.53 6.69 15.58
N VAL A 169 3.45 5.91 15.53
CA VAL A 169 3.13 5.02 14.40
C VAL A 169 1.64 5.12 14.11
N ASN A 170 1.32 5.38 12.85
CA ASN A 170 -0.05 5.36 12.35
C ASN A 170 -0.37 3.98 11.80
N ILE A 171 -1.48 3.39 12.25
CA ILE A 171 -2.10 2.26 11.55
C ILE A 171 -2.97 2.85 10.44
N ASP A 172 -2.68 2.63 9.16
CA ASP A 172 -3.45 3.26 8.06
C ASP A 172 -4.88 2.69 8.01
N GLU A 173 -5.82 3.45 8.54
CA GLU A 173 -7.26 3.13 8.53
C GLU A 173 -7.84 3.00 7.12
N LYS A 174 -7.18 3.50 6.07
CA LYS A 174 -7.74 3.54 4.72
C LYS A 174 -7.48 2.26 3.93
N VAL A 175 -6.69 1.32 4.45
CA VAL A 175 -6.29 0.09 3.73
C VAL A 175 -7.43 -0.87 3.39
N PHE A 176 -8.64 -0.66 3.92
CA PHE A 176 -9.79 -1.56 3.72
C PHE A 176 -10.36 -1.57 2.28
N ASN A 177 -9.99 -0.63 1.39
CA ASN A 177 -10.59 -0.60 0.06
C ASN A 177 -10.18 -1.83 -0.78
N PRO A 178 -11.09 -2.45 -1.56
CA PRO A 178 -10.81 -3.71 -2.26
C PRO A 178 -9.56 -3.70 -3.14
N ALA A 179 -9.35 -2.65 -3.94
CA ALA A 179 -8.22 -2.56 -4.88
C ALA A 179 -6.95 -1.98 -4.26
N ARG A 180 -6.81 -2.05 -2.93
CA ARG A 180 -5.63 -1.60 -2.20
C ARG A 180 -4.37 -2.16 -2.85
N ILE A 181 -3.46 -1.25 -3.22
CA ILE A 181 -2.13 -1.61 -3.68
C ILE A 181 -1.24 -1.92 -2.49
N TRP A 182 -0.31 -2.86 -2.66
CA TRP A 182 0.62 -3.30 -1.64
C TRP A 182 2.03 -3.42 -2.19
N LYS A 183 3.03 -3.25 -1.35
CA LYS A 183 4.44 -3.24 -1.77
C LYS A 183 4.84 -4.60 -2.35
N VAL A 184 5.45 -4.60 -3.53
CA VAL A 184 6.16 -5.80 -4.02
C VAL A 184 7.44 -5.92 -3.19
N TYR A 185 7.46 -6.88 -2.26
CA TYR A 185 8.62 -7.11 -1.41
C TYR A 185 9.85 -7.50 -2.22
N GLY A 186 11.03 -7.07 -1.77
CA GLY A 186 12.27 -7.15 -2.55
C GLY A 186 12.50 -5.96 -3.48
N THR A 187 11.63 -4.93 -3.47
CA THR A 187 11.83 -3.69 -4.23
C THR A 187 12.12 -2.51 -3.29
N THR A 188 12.77 -1.45 -3.81
CA THR A 188 13.18 -0.30 -2.99
C THR A 188 12.07 0.72 -2.84
N GLY A 189 11.87 1.27 -1.63
CA GLY A 189 10.99 2.42 -1.39
C GLY A 189 11.77 3.72 -1.55
N ARG A 190 11.47 4.52 -2.57
CA ARG A 190 12.19 5.76 -2.92
C ARG A 190 11.33 7.00 -2.65
N LYS A 191 10.93 7.22 -1.39
CA LYS A 191 10.20 8.43 -0.98
C LYS A 191 11.23 9.56 -0.82
N GLY A 192 10.95 10.73 -1.40
CA GLY A 192 11.86 11.88 -1.37
C GLY A 192 13.25 11.59 -1.96
N ASP A 193 14.21 12.43 -1.61
CA ASP A 193 15.62 12.17 -1.88
C ASP A 193 16.20 11.21 -0.83
N SER A 194 17.25 10.47 -1.22
CA SER A 194 17.96 9.59 -0.31
C SER A 194 19.07 10.38 0.37
N THR A 195 19.08 10.39 1.69
CA THR A 195 20.12 11.02 2.52
C THR A 195 20.72 9.97 3.45
N ASP A 196 21.81 10.33 4.15
CA ASP A 196 22.47 9.43 5.11
C ASP A 196 21.54 9.06 6.27
N ASP A 197 20.70 9.99 6.73
CA ASP A 197 19.72 9.78 7.81
C ASP A 197 18.41 9.14 7.34
N ARG A 198 18.03 9.33 6.06
CA ARG A 198 16.78 8.84 5.47
C ARG A 198 17.03 8.09 4.16
N PRO A 199 17.79 6.98 4.19
CA PRO A 199 18.13 6.26 2.99
C PRO A 199 16.89 5.62 2.35
N HIS A 200 16.92 5.47 1.03
CA HIS A 200 15.99 4.59 0.33
C HIS A 200 16.34 3.13 0.67
N ARG A 201 15.39 2.37 1.23
CA ARG A 201 15.62 0.98 1.66
C ARG A 201 14.86 -0.04 0.82
N LYS A 202 15.46 -1.22 0.67
CA LYS A 202 14.82 -2.40 0.06
C LYS A 202 13.81 -2.99 1.03
N SER A 203 12.59 -3.21 0.56
CA SER A 203 11.55 -3.94 1.31
C SER A 203 11.88 -5.43 1.37
N TYR A 204 11.47 -6.13 2.42
CA TYR A 204 11.71 -7.56 2.59
C TYR A 204 10.66 -8.24 3.45
N LEU A 205 10.53 -9.56 3.28
CA LEU A 205 9.75 -10.43 4.15
C LEU A 205 10.60 -10.83 5.36
N PHE A 206 10.05 -10.79 6.58
CA PHE A 206 10.79 -11.24 7.77
C PHE A 206 11.03 -12.77 7.72
N PRO A 207 12.15 -13.30 8.26
CA PRO A 207 12.52 -14.70 8.09
C PRO A 207 11.45 -15.73 8.50
N ASP A 208 10.70 -15.44 9.57
CA ASP A 208 9.74 -16.37 10.18
C ASP A 208 8.31 -16.28 9.60
N THR A 209 8.17 -15.65 8.43
CA THR A 209 6.89 -15.50 7.73
C THR A 209 6.64 -16.66 6.74
N PRO A 210 5.38 -17.06 6.51
CA PRO A 210 5.05 -17.99 5.42
C PRO A 210 5.51 -17.43 4.07
N LYS A 211 6.01 -18.30 3.18
CA LYS A 211 6.57 -17.91 1.88
C LYS A 211 5.65 -18.25 0.72
N ASN A 212 4.77 -19.23 0.89
CA ASN A 212 3.78 -19.63 -0.11
C ASN A 212 2.36 -19.40 0.40
N LEU A 213 1.42 -19.16 -0.50
CA LEU A 213 0.02 -18.92 -0.12
C LEU A 213 -0.61 -20.10 0.62
N ASP A 214 -0.23 -21.32 0.23
CA ASP A 214 -0.76 -22.57 0.79
C ASP A 214 -0.26 -22.85 2.22
N GLU A 215 0.77 -22.13 2.66
CA GLU A 215 1.30 -22.18 4.05
C GLU A 215 0.56 -21.22 4.99
N ILE A 216 -0.36 -20.40 4.46
CA ILE A 216 -1.04 -19.36 5.23
C ILE A 216 -2.45 -19.82 5.57
N ASP A 217 -2.62 -20.17 6.85
CA ASP A 217 -3.92 -20.55 7.38
C ASP A 217 -4.94 -19.40 7.31
N VAL A 218 -6.18 -19.77 7.05
CA VAL A 218 -7.32 -18.86 6.91
C VAL A 218 -7.89 -18.51 8.29
N LEU A 219 -8.15 -17.23 8.53
CA LEU A 219 -8.93 -16.78 9.69
C LEU A 219 -10.34 -17.39 9.67
N SER A 220 -10.66 -18.11 10.74
CA SER A 220 -12.01 -18.57 11.06
C SER A 220 -12.94 -17.40 11.37
N GLN A 221 -14.24 -17.61 11.17
CA GLN A 221 -15.27 -16.63 11.54
C GLN A 221 -15.24 -16.29 13.03
N LYS A 222 -14.85 -17.23 13.89
CA LYS A 222 -14.70 -17.01 15.33
C LYS A 222 -13.57 -16.01 15.63
N GLN A 223 -12.40 -16.16 15.01
CA GLN A 223 -11.28 -15.22 15.16
C GLN A 223 -11.65 -13.82 14.66
N VAL A 224 -12.26 -13.74 13.47
CA VAL A 224 -12.74 -12.48 12.89
C VAL A 224 -13.77 -11.81 13.82
N GLY A 225 -14.74 -12.57 14.33
CA GLY A 225 -15.77 -12.08 15.24
C GLY A 225 -15.22 -11.55 16.56
N LYS A 226 -14.21 -12.21 17.14
CA LYS A 226 -13.53 -11.74 18.37
C LYS A 226 -12.90 -10.36 18.18
N LEU A 227 -12.18 -10.14 17.08
CA LEU A 227 -11.56 -8.84 16.79
C LEU A 227 -12.63 -7.78 16.48
N ALA A 228 -13.66 -8.13 15.71
CA ALA A 228 -14.76 -7.23 15.41
C ALA A 228 -15.57 -6.81 16.66
N ALA A 229 -15.58 -7.62 17.72
CA ALA A 229 -16.28 -7.34 18.97
C ALA A 229 -15.56 -6.34 19.88
N LEU A 230 -14.31 -5.95 19.57
CA LEU A 230 -13.57 -4.96 20.37
C LEU A 230 -14.12 -3.54 20.24
N ILE A 231 -14.88 -3.27 19.18
CA ILE A 231 -15.53 -1.98 18.97
C ILE A 231 -17.04 -2.19 18.73
N PRO A 232 -17.90 -1.28 19.20
CA PRO A 232 -19.33 -1.36 18.97
C PRO A 232 -19.66 -1.35 17.47
N ASP A 233 -20.82 -1.90 17.11
CA ASP A 233 -21.37 -1.72 15.76
C ASP A 233 -21.81 -0.27 15.61
N GLU A 234 -21.03 0.54 14.88
CA GLU A 234 -21.50 1.83 14.40
C GLU A 234 -22.26 1.67 13.07
N ASP A 235 -23.32 2.45 12.90
CA ASP A 235 -24.20 2.50 11.73
C ASP A 235 -23.45 3.11 10.52
N THR A 236 -22.61 2.31 9.85
CA THR A 236 -21.63 2.81 8.87
C THR A 236 -22.14 2.73 7.43
N ALA A 237 -22.93 3.74 7.02
CA ALA A 237 -23.21 3.97 5.60
C ALA A 237 -21.91 4.36 4.85
N TYR A 238 -21.44 3.48 3.97
CA TYR A 238 -20.29 3.73 3.11
C TYR A 238 -20.64 4.74 2.00
N SER A 239 -19.88 5.84 1.91
CA SER A 239 -19.81 6.68 0.70
C SER A 239 -18.47 6.45 -0.01
N PRO A 240 -18.46 6.02 -1.28
CA PRO A 240 -17.23 5.93 -2.04
C PRO A 240 -16.66 7.34 -2.28
N ALA A 241 -15.38 7.54 -1.98
CA ALA A 241 -14.69 8.78 -2.31
C ALA A 241 -14.64 8.96 -3.84
N PRO A 242 -14.94 10.15 -4.38
CA PRO A 242 -14.84 10.39 -5.82
C PRO A 242 -13.38 10.31 -6.27
N SER A 243 -13.13 9.58 -7.35
CA SER A 243 -11.84 9.49 -8.02
C SER A 243 -11.48 10.85 -8.65
N THR A 244 -10.72 11.69 -7.97
CA THR A 244 -10.20 12.91 -8.56
C THR A 244 -8.89 12.65 -9.30
N PHE A 245 -8.99 12.16 -10.53
CA PHE A 245 -8.06 12.53 -11.59
C PHE A 245 -8.83 13.37 -12.61
N SER A 246 -9.15 14.61 -12.23
CA SER A 246 -9.65 15.59 -13.18
C SER A 246 -8.46 16.30 -13.82
N ARG A 247 -8.27 16.05 -15.12
CA ARG A 247 -7.39 16.82 -15.99
C ARG A 247 -7.99 18.24 -16.09
N LYS A 248 -7.51 19.18 -15.28
CA LYS A 248 -7.76 20.61 -15.53
C LYS A 248 -6.94 21.04 -16.74
N THR A 249 -7.56 21.04 -17.90
CA THR A 249 -7.19 21.95 -18.98
C THR A 249 -7.88 23.27 -18.70
N ASP A 250 -7.13 24.31 -18.37
CA ASP A 250 -7.60 25.64 -18.73
C ASP A 250 -6.43 26.55 -19.13
N ARG A 251 -6.59 27.12 -20.33
CA ARG A 251 -5.76 28.17 -20.89
C ARG A 251 -6.40 29.47 -20.43
N GLN A 252 -5.70 30.30 -19.68
CA GLN A 252 -5.94 31.74 -19.77
C GLN A 252 -4.65 32.53 -19.55
N ARG A 253 -4.35 33.35 -20.55
CA ARG A 253 -3.37 34.43 -20.52
C ARG A 253 -3.94 35.57 -19.68
N GLY A 254 -3.13 36.13 -18.79
CA GLY A 254 -3.38 37.41 -18.12
C GLY A 254 -2.04 37.93 -17.59
N ALA A 255 -1.63 39.11 -18.04
CA ALA A 255 -0.33 39.70 -17.77
C ALA A 255 -0.36 40.62 -16.53
N LEU A 256 0.83 40.77 -15.92
CA LEU A 256 1.34 41.91 -15.13
C LEU A 256 0.66 42.29 -13.79
N SER A 257 1.44 42.16 -12.70
CA SER A 257 1.95 43.32 -11.96
C SER A 257 3.04 42.89 -10.96
N LEU A 258 4.19 43.57 -11.00
CA LEU A 258 5.27 43.54 -10.01
C LEU A 258 5.02 44.64 -8.98
N MET A 259 5.01 44.31 -7.69
CA MET A 259 5.55 45.03 -6.50
C MET A 259 5.44 44.00 -5.36
N GLY A 260 6.37 43.75 -4.44
CA GLY A 260 7.54 44.45 -3.95
C GLY A 260 7.63 44.06 -2.46
N ASN A 261 8.79 43.58 -2.02
CA ASN A 261 9.17 43.22 -0.64
C ASN A 261 8.55 41.97 0.02
N GLU A 262 9.33 40.89 0.04
CA GLU A 262 9.80 40.29 1.30
C GLU A 262 11.11 39.51 1.03
N LEU A 263 12.16 39.84 1.78
CA LEU A 263 13.50 39.25 1.76
C LEU A 263 13.81 38.66 3.14
N GLY A 264 14.51 37.51 3.15
CA GLY A 264 15.26 36.95 4.28
C GLY A 264 14.66 35.65 4.84
N THR A 265 15.43 34.60 5.17
CA THR A 265 16.84 34.55 5.61
C THR A 265 17.56 33.29 5.11
N LEU A 266 18.54 33.50 4.24
CA LEU A 266 19.80 32.76 4.22
C LEU A 266 20.68 33.26 5.38
N ASP A 267 21.75 32.50 5.63
CA ASP A 267 22.90 32.71 6.55
C ASP A 267 22.79 32.04 7.94
N VAL A 268 23.81 31.35 8.47
CA VAL A 268 25.24 31.22 8.08
C VAL A 268 25.89 30.10 8.91
N GLY A 269 26.96 29.50 8.37
CA GLY A 269 27.91 28.65 9.09
C GLY A 269 28.66 27.68 8.20
#